data_AF-A0A9K3KNB8-F1
#
_entry.id   AF-A0A9K3KNB8-F1
#
_cell.length_a   1.000
_cell.length_b   1.000
_cell.length_c   1.000
_cell.angle_alpha   90.00
_cell.angle_beta   90.00
_cell.angle_gamma   90.00
#
_symmetry.space_group_name_H-M   'P 1'
#
loop_
_entity.id
_entity.type
_entity.pdbx_description
1 polymer ?
#
loop_
_entity_poly.entity_id
_entity_poly.type
_entity_poly.pdbx_seq_one_letter_code
_entity_poly.pdbx_strand_id
1 'polypeptide(L)'
;MQQYSICTLLRVSALLAVVVQSSIGSSRTSSASNRKKNEPKKIEIINQSGRTLVVDWIHPETGKTTTLHNGVVTGQSTTFNSFVNHTLALHEPPQHCDANADSDGHCPVRYITINEKDRQVAHIGRGMTIDEEQETSSSSFTTRCREHASTQLSNGTDPLRVMEELQDCLRDRATILFQRKNDEVALEARVRLTISATLENYTCADPNRELSEPMDIRQWTHSNVTRDVLIMHDRPSSQIHVLQDFISAEECEAIQAAAEPKLHRGTVANGSGGHKLSESRKAWQAGVRVPWELETQGNPIAKVVRRLYDYANDAVGYNLTVEGQEDLMSIQYFGVGEGSTEPPDQYRPHCDGSCDGLPHKTGGRVATMVMYCDVPELGGATNFQNSNVFVKPKKYAAAFFSYYDTETGNMETGFTSHSGCPVIKGTKRIAVHWMRIGVDKENSWDTFNTLTIKKADEEDC
;
A
#
# COMPACT_ATOMS: atom_id res chain seq x y z
N MET A 1 -20.11 37.17 14.46
CA MET A 1 -18.90 37.34 13.63
C MET A 1 -17.61 36.79 14.25
N GLN A 2 -17.58 36.37 15.53
CA GLN A 2 -16.36 35.85 16.18
C GLN A 2 -16.15 34.32 16.07
N GLN A 3 -17.14 33.58 15.58
CA GLN A 3 -17.12 32.11 15.54
C GLN A 3 -16.65 31.53 14.19
N TYR A 4 -16.74 32.32 13.11
CA TYR A 4 -16.23 31.93 11.79
C TYR A 4 -14.70 32.06 11.69
N SER A 5 -14.06 33.00 12.40
CA SER A 5 -12.58 33.16 12.35
C SER A 5 -11.82 32.03 13.06
N ILE A 6 -12.43 31.36 14.04
CA ILE A 6 -11.78 30.27 14.79
C ILE A 6 -11.72 28.98 13.95
N CYS A 7 -12.75 28.70 13.14
CA CYS A 7 -12.76 27.57 12.20
C CYS A 7 -11.74 27.73 11.06
N THR A 8 -11.50 28.95 10.58
CA THR A 8 -10.52 29.20 9.51
C THR A 8 -9.09 29.09 10.04
N LEU A 9 -8.82 29.57 11.26
CA LEU A 9 -7.52 29.41 11.93
C LEU A 9 -7.18 27.94 12.22
N LEU A 10 -8.14 27.12 12.67
CA LEU A 10 -7.93 25.69 12.92
C LEU A 10 -7.65 24.89 11.64
N ARG A 11 -8.26 25.25 10.50
CA ARG A 11 -7.99 24.61 9.19
C ARG A 11 -6.62 24.97 8.63
N VAL A 12 -6.12 26.18 8.89
CA VAL A 12 -4.78 26.62 8.46
C VAL A 12 -3.68 25.94 9.30
N SER A 13 -3.92 25.71 10.60
CA SER A 13 -3.00 24.96 11.48
C SER A 13 -2.82 23.51 11.02
N ALA A 14 -3.89 22.85 10.57
CA ALA A 14 -3.86 21.47 10.08
C ALA A 14 -3.10 21.34 8.75
N LEU A 15 -3.21 22.31 7.84
CA LEU A 15 -2.44 22.31 6.58
C LEU A 15 -0.95 22.56 6.81
N LEU A 16 -0.57 23.38 7.80
CA LEU A 16 0.83 23.64 8.14
C LEU A 16 1.50 22.44 8.85
N ALA A 17 0.75 21.66 9.63
CA ALA A 17 1.28 20.46 10.28
C ALA A 17 1.68 19.36 9.27
N VAL A 18 0.92 19.20 8.18
CA VAL A 18 1.21 18.22 7.12
C VAL A 18 2.46 18.60 6.31
N VAL A 19 2.76 19.88 6.16
CA VAL A 19 3.97 20.34 5.44
C VAL A 19 5.23 20.15 6.29
N VAL A 20 5.16 20.31 7.62
CA VAL A 20 6.32 20.25 8.51
C VAL A 20 6.77 18.81 8.84
N GLN A 21 5.89 17.81 8.79
CA GLN A 21 6.27 16.41 9.10
C GLN A 21 7.02 15.67 7.98
N SER A 22 7.15 16.25 6.77
CA SER A 22 7.91 15.65 5.67
C SER A 22 9.43 15.88 5.73
N SER A 23 9.95 16.53 6.79
CA SER A 23 11.36 16.94 6.87
C SER A 23 12.24 16.16 7.86
N ILE A 24 11.74 15.15 8.57
CA ILE A 24 12.59 14.35 9.48
C ILE A 24 13.14 13.14 8.73
N GLY A 25 14.10 13.43 7.84
CA GLY A 25 14.99 12.43 7.27
C GLY A 25 16.08 12.07 8.27
N SER A 26 16.11 10.80 8.64
CA SER A 26 17.16 10.11 9.41
C SER A 26 18.57 10.63 9.09
N SER A 27 19.28 11.08 10.12
CA SER A 27 20.70 11.40 10.07
C SER A 27 21.52 10.14 9.81
N ARG A 28 21.95 9.93 8.55
CA ARG A 28 23.02 8.98 8.19
C ARG A 28 24.27 9.73 7.71
N THR A 29 25.25 9.72 8.58
CA THR A 29 26.72 9.86 8.41
C THR A 29 27.27 10.04 6.98
N SER A 30 27.72 11.27 6.68
CA SER A 30 29.02 11.68 6.08
C SER A 30 29.79 10.76 5.11
N SER A 31 29.15 10.14 4.11
CA SER A 31 29.87 9.63 2.91
C SER A 31 29.21 9.93 1.55
N ALA A 32 28.07 10.62 1.52
CA ALA A 32 27.23 10.76 0.31
C ALA A 32 27.71 11.80 -0.73
N SER A 33 28.69 12.65 -0.41
CA SER A 33 29.08 13.78 -1.28
C SER A 33 29.68 13.36 -2.62
N ASN A 34 30.28 12.18 -2.74
CA ASN A 34 30.92 11.72 -3.98
C ASN A 34 30.03 10.79 -4.84
N ARG A 35 28.90 10.29 -4.31
CA ARG A 35 27.99 9.41 -5.09
C ARG A 35 27.03 10.17 -6.00
N LYS A 36 26.60 11.38 -5.61
CA LYS A 36 25.59 12.15 -6.36
C LYS A 36 26.01 12.64 -7.76
N LYS A 37 27.32 12.68 -8.08
CA LYS A 37 27.81 13.16 -9.38
C LYS A 37 27.62 12.17 -10.54
N ASN A 38 27.44 10.88 -10.25
CA ASN A 38 27.36 9.82 -11.26
C ASN A 38 25.95 9.21 -11.42
N GLU A 39 24.93 9.82 -10.81
CA GLU A 39 23.55 9.37 -11.00
C GLU A 39 22.95 9.98 -12.28
N PRO A 40 22.26 9.18 -13.11
CA PRO A 40 21.60 9.70 -14.30
C PRO A 40 20.51 10.72 -13.91
N LYS A 41 20.52 11.87 -14.60
CA LYS A 41 19.55 12.95 -14.49
C LYS A 41 18.44 12.79 -15.52
N LYS A 42 17.20 13.07 -15.12
CA LYS A 42 16.04 12.98 -16.01
C LYS A 42 15.88 14.30 -16.78
N ILE A 43 15.81 14.21 -18.10
CA ILE A 43 15.59 15.34 -19.01
C ILE A 43 14.27 15.17 -19.75
N GLU A 44 13.49 16.24 -19.82
CA GLU A 44 12.27 16.33 -20.62
C GLU A 44 12.39 17.48 -21.63
N ILE A 45 12.08 17.20 -22.89
CA ILE A 45 12.07 18.19 -23.97
C ILE A 45 10.66 18.30 -24.48
N ILE A 46 10.07 19.48 -24.38
CA ILE A 46 8.70 19.78 -24.79
C ILE A 46 8.75 20.63 -26.07
N ASN A 47 8.25 20.09 -27.18
CA ASN A 47 8.28 20.80 -28.44
C ASN A 47 7.04 21.70 -28.62
N GLN A 48 7.26 23.01 -28.64
CA GLN A 48 6.25 24.06 -28.85
C GLN A 48 6.61 24.96 -30.05
N SER A 49 7.56 24.52 -30.88
CA SER A 49 8.17 25.35 -31.91
C SER A 49 7.27 25.60 -33.13
N GLY A 50 6.19 24.82 -33.27
CA GLY A 50 5.36 24.79 -34.47
C GLY A 50 5.92 23.90 -35.58
N ARG A 51 7.05 23.22 -35.33
CA ARG A 51 7.80 22.39 -36.27
C ARG A 51 8.14 21.04 -35.64
N THR A 52 8.66 20.10 -36.44
CA THR A 52 9.12 18.79 -35.97
C THR A 52 10.56 18.91 -35.48
N LEU A 53 10.88 18.28 -34.35
CA LEU A 53 12.18 18.37 -33.69
C LEU A 53 12.92 17.02 -33.72
N VAL A 54 14.23 17.10 -33.97
CA VAL A 54 15.20 16.01 -33.79
C VAL A 54 16.06 16.32 -32.58
N VAL A 55 16.31 15.29 -31.77
CA VAL A 55 17.13 15.35 -30.56
C VAL A 55 18.29 14.38 -30.70
N ASP A 56 19.48 14.93 -30.84
CA ASP A 56 20.72 14.18 -30.89
C ASP A 56 21.48 14.31 -29.57
N TRP A 57 22.15 13.25 -29.15
CA TRP A 57 23.15 13.28 -28.08
C TRP A 57 24.54 13.45 -28.67
N ILE A 58 25.35 14.33 -28.08
CA ILE A 58 26.74 14.53 -28.45
C ILE A 58 27.63 13.78 -27.46
N HIS A 59 28.46 12.88 -27.96
CA HIS A 59 29.42 12.15 -27.16
C HIS A 59 30.45 13.12 -26.56
N PRO A 60 30.63 13.16 -25.22
CA PRO A 60 31.44 14.18 -24.55
C PRO A 60 32.92 14.14 -24.95
N GLU A 61 33.49 12.95 -25.14
CA GLU A 61 34.91 12.81 -25.52
C GLU A 61 35.16 12.85 -27.03
N THR A 62 34.26 12.30 -27.84
CA THR A 62 34.49 12.09 -29.29
C THR A 62 33.80 13.12 -30.16
N GLY A 63 32.85 13.89 -29.63
CA GLY A 63 32.05 14.86 -30.37
C GLY A 63 31.05 14.23 -31.37
N LYS A 64 30.98 12.89 -31.47
CA LYS A 64 30.06 12.22 -32.38
C LYS A 64 28.61 12.38 -31.91
N THR A 65 27.72 12.65 -32.86
CA THR A 65 26.28 12.75 -32.61
C THR A 65 25.58 11.41 -32.81
N THR A 66 24.64 11.10 -31.93
CA THR A 66 23.74 9.94 -32.01
C THR A 66 22.31 10.41 -31.83
N THR A 67 21.44 10.13 -32.80
CA THR A 67 20.03 10.50 -32.70
C THR A 67 19.30 9.68 -31.64
N LEU A 68 18.78 10.36 -30.63
CA LEU A 68 17.95 9.77 -29.57
C LEU A 68 16.49 9.73 -29.98
N HIS A 69 16.00 10.84 -30.54
CA HIS A 69 14.62 10.96 -31.00
C HIS A 69 14.57 11.69 -32.34
N ASN A 70 13.94 11.06 -33.33
CA ASN A 70 13.69 11.65 -34.63
C ASN A 70 12.19 11.85 -34.79
N GLY A 71 11.72 13.10 -34.82
CA GLY A 71 10.33 13.39 -35.13
C GLY A 71 9.44 13.78 -33.95
N VAL A 72 9.96 14.46 -32.92
CA VAL A 72 9.12 14.99 -31.84
C VAL A 72 8.24 16.08 -32.44
N VAL A 73 6.94 15.82 -32.63
CA VAL A 73 6.03 16.80 -33.27
C VAL A 73 5.61 17.88 -32.28
N THR A 74 5.13 19.01 -32.79
CA THR A 74 4.64 20.11 -31.94
C THR A 74 3.51 19.64 -31.02
N GLY A 75 3.58 20.03 -29.75
CA GLY A 75 2.66 19.63 -28.70
C GLY A 75 3.05 18.35 -27.96
N GLN A 76 4.09 17.63 -28.40
CA GLN A 76 4.60 16.44 -27.72
C GLN A 76 5.82 16.74 -26.85
N SER A 77 6.07 15.87 -25.89
CA SER A 77 7.32 15.82 -25.13
C SER A 77 8.02 14.49 -25.31
N THR A 78 9.35 14.51 -25.18
CA THR A 78 10.16 13.31 -25.05
C THR A 78 10.94 13.35 -23.74
N THR A 79 11.15 12.18 -23.12
CA THR A 79 11.86 12.05 -21.84
C THR A 79 12.88 10.94 -21.91
N PHE A 80 14.06 11.19 -21.33
CA PHE A 80 15.13 10.21 -21.23
C PHE A 80 16.07 10.56 -20.08
N ASN A 81 17.01 9.66 -19.80
CA ASN A 81 18.03 9.84 -18.78
C ASN A 81 19.37 10.17 -19.43
N SER A 82 20.14 11.08 -18.82
CA SER A 82 21.48 11.47 -19.27
C SER A 82 22.37 11.83 -18.06
N PHE A 83 23.64 12.18 -18.27
CA PHE A 83 24.56 12.53 -17.19
C PHE A 83 24.89 14.02 -17.23
N VAL A 84 25.26 14.58 -16.08
CA VAL A 84 25.69 15.99 -15.96
C VAL A 84 26.83 16.28 -16.96
N ASN A 85 26.80 17.44 -17.61
CA ASN A 85 27.70 17.88 -18.68
C ASN A 85 27.56 17.16 -20.02
N HIS A 86 26.61 16.22 -20.18
CA HIS A 86 26.25 15.76 -21.52
C HIS A 86 25.57 16.90 -22.29
N THR A 87 25.81 16.95 -23.59
CA THR A 87 25.23 17.97 -24.48
C THR A 87 24.28 17.31 -25.47
N LEU A 88 23.14 17.95 -25.66
CA LEU A 88 22.14 17.57 -26.66
C LEU A 88 22.13 18.59 -27.78
N ALA A 89 22.04 18.12 -29.02
CA ALA A 89 21.86 18.94 -30.20
C ALA A 89 20.39 18.85 -30.66
N LEU A 90 19.76 20.00 -30.81
CA LEU A 90 18.37 20.17 -31.18
C LEU A 90 18.30 20.85 -32.54
N HIS A 91 17.64 20.21 -33.50
CA HIS A 91 17.48 20.77 -34.83
C HIS A 91 16.22 20.25 -35.50
N GLU A 92 15.79 20.94 -36.55
CA GLU A 92 14.71 20.47 -37.40
C GLU A 92 15.22 19.39 -38.38
N PRO A 93 14.35 18.50 -38.90
CA PRO A 93 14.72 17.56 -39.95
C PRO A 93 15.24 18.30 -41.19
N PRO A 94 16.30 17.80 -41.86
CA PRO A 94 16.94 18.46 -43.01
C PRO A 94 15.98 18.89 -44.13
N GLN A 95 14.90 18.14 -44.32
CA GLN A 95 13.92 18.37 -45.40
C GLN A 95 12.99 19.58 -45.17
N HIS A 96 13.04 20.23 -44.01
CA HIS A 96 12.08 21.27 -43.61
C HIS A 96 12.73 22.62 -43.23
N CYS A 97 14.05 22.78 -43.41
CA CYS A 97 14.86 23.89 -42.88
C CYS A 97 15.07 25.08 -43.84
N ASP A 98 14.42 25.10 -45.00
CA ASP A 98 14.72 26.01 -46.13
C ASP A 98 14.72 27.51 -45.80
N ALA A 99 14.04 27.95 -44.74
CA ALA A 99 13.90 29.37 -44.43
C ALA A 99 15.06 29.97 -43.60
N ASN A 100 15.89 29.15 -42.94
CA ASN A 100 16.95 29.61 -42.02
C ASN A 100 18.24 28.77 -42.10
N ALA A 101 18.43 27.98 -43.15
CA ALA A 101 19.63 27.18 -43.33
C ALA A 101 20.88 28.05 -43.49
N ASP A 102 22.02 27.58 -43.00
CA ASP A 102 23.30 28.25 -43.23
C ASP A 102 23.74 28.17 -44.72
N SER A 103 24.86 28.81 -45.06
CA SER A 103 25.39 28.83 -46.43
C SER A 103 25.70 27.44 -47.00
N ASP A 104 25.80 26.43 -46.14
CA ASP A 104 26.07 25.02 -46.49
C ASP A 104 24.82 24.14 -46.43
N GLY A 105 23.63 24.73 -46.20
CA GLY A 105 22.34 24.02 -46.21
C GLY A 105 21.99 23.29 -44.91
N HIS A 106 22.68 23.56 -43.81
CA HIS A 106 22.41 22.92 -42.51
C HIS A 106 21.35 23.68 -41.71
N CYS A 107 20.47 22.92 -41.06
CA CYS A 107 19.49 23.46 -40.13
C CYS A 107 20.18 24.13 -38.93
N PRO A 108 19.68 25.26 -38.42
CA PRO A 108 20.17 25.83 -37.18
C PRO A 108 20.09 24.83 -36.04
N VAL A 109 21.24 24.53 -35.44
CA VAL A 109 21.33 23.66 -34.27
C VAL A 109 21.27 24.52 -33.01
N ARG A 110 20.59 24.01 -31.99
CA ARG A 110 20.62 24.55 -30.62
C ARG A 110 21.15 23.49 -29.67
N TYR A 111 21.77 23.93 -28.60
CA TYR A 111 22.40 23.03 -27.66
C TYR A 111 21.79 23.18 -26.27
N ILE A 112 21.56 22.05 -25.61
CA ILE A 112 21.19 21.98 -24.20
C ILE A 112 22.25 21.18 -23.48
N THR A 113 22.75 21.70 -22.36
CA THR A 113 23.67 20.97 -21.50
C THR A 113 22.92 20.46 -20.28
N ILE A 114 23.13 19.19 -19.96
CA ILE A 114 22.51 18.56 -18.79
C ILE A 114 23.12 19.13 -17.52
N ASN A 115 22.28 19.70 -16.66
CA ASN A 115 22.70 20.33 -15.40
C ASN A 115 22.55 19.36 -14.21
N GLU A 116 22.94 19.81 -13.01
CA GLU A 116 22.93 18.98 -11.80
C GLU A 116 21.53 18.71 -11.20
N LYS A 117 20.46 19.27 -11.78
CA LYS A 117 19.09 19.12 -11.27
C LYS A 117 18.60 17.69 -11.44
N ASP A 118 17.76 17.23 -10.51
CA ASP A 118 17.20 15.88 -10.56
C ASP A 118 16.21 15.73 -11.73
N ARG A 119 15.53 16.83 -12.11
CA ARG A 119 14.76 16.93 -13.34
C ARG A 119 15.01 18.25 -14.06
N GLN A 120 15.48 18.18 -15.30
CA GLN A 120 15.60 19.33 -16.20
C GLN A 120 14.47 19.26 -17.25
N VAL A 121 13.79 20.38 -17.50
CA VAL A 121 12.77 20.48 -18.54
C VAL A 121 13.11 21.64 -19.45
N ALA A 122 13.09 21.41 -20.77
CA ALA A 122 13.32 22.42 -21.77
C ALA A 122 12.12 22.57 -22.69
N HIS A 123 11.57 23.78 -22.77
CA HIS A 123 10.53 24.15 -23.70
C HIS A 123 11.16 24.73 -24.97
N ILE A 124 10.88 24.12 -26.12
CA ILE A 124 11.41 24.55 -27.40
C ILE A 124 10.35 25.39 -28.12
N GLY A 125 10.50 26.71 -28.06
CA GLY A 125 9.57 27.69 -28.64
C GLY A 125 9.81 27.96 -30.12
N ARG A 126 8.99 28.86 -30.70
CA ARG A 126 9.10 29.26 -32.11
C ARG A 126 10.49 29.87 -32.38
N GLY A 127 11.09 29.51 -33.52
CA GLY A 127 12.45 29.95 -33.85
C GLY A 127 13.55 29.23 -33.06
N MET A 128 13.24 28.05 -32.48
CA MET A 128 14.16 27.24 -31.68
C MET A 128 14.69 28.01 -30.45
N THR A 129 13.84 28.81 -29.81
CA THR A 129 14.13 29.40 -28.50
C THR A 129 14.05 28.29 -27.44
N ILE A 130 14.98 28.28 -26.50
CA ILE A 130 15.01 27.30 -25.41
C ILE A 130 14.69 28.02 -24.10
N ASP A 131 13.55 27.70 -23.52
CA ASP A 131 13.14 28.14 -22.20
C ASP A 131 13.24 26.95 -21.24
N GLU A 132 14.27 26.91 -20.40
CA GLU A 132 14.40 25.87 -19.39
C GLU A 132 13.50 26.17 -18.19
N GLU A 133 12.64 25.21 -17.81
CA GLU A 133 11.90 25.28 -16.55
C GLU A 133 12.94 25.34 -15.43
N GLN A 134 13.02 26.48 -14.75
CA GLN A 134 13.77 26.54 -13.53
C GLN A 134 13.01 25.67 -12.53
N GLU A 135 13.53 24.46 -12.29
CA GLU A 135 13.25 23.68 -11.09
C GLU A 135 13.74 24.52 -9.91
N THR A 136 12.92 25.50 -9.56
CA THR A 136 12.95 26.17 -8.29
C THR A 136 12.53 25.07 -7.33
N SER A 137 13.51 24.59 -6.57
CA SER A 137 13.29 23.69 -5.44
C SER A 137 12.04 24.12 -4.68
N SER A 138 11.33 23.19 -4.05
CA SER A 138 10.14 23.47 -3.24
C SER A 138 10.33 24.68 -2.28
N SER A 139 11.57 24.95 -1.85
CA SER A 139 11.95 26.14 -1.08
C SER A 139 11.88 27.46 -1.86
N SER A 140 12.19 27.54 -3.15
CA SER A 140 12.25 28.80 -3.89
C SER A 140 10.86 29.37 -4.27
N PHE A 141 9.89 28.52 -4.60
CA PHE A 141 8.52 28.98 -4.91
C PHE A 141 7.78 29.46 -3.65
N THR A 142 7.83 28.66 -2.59
CA THR A 142 7.25 29.02 -1.29
C THR A 142 7.91 30.27 -0.71
N THR A 143 9.21 30.45 -0.93
CA THR A 143 9.94 31.67 -0.58
C THR A 143 9.44 32.86 -1.39
N ARG A 144 9.21 32.71 -2.71
CA ARG A 144 8.67 33.79 -3.55
C ARG A 144 7.27 34.24 -3.13
N CYS A 145 6.36 33.30 -2.88
CA CYS A 145 5.02 33.64 -2.38
C CYS A 145 5.11 34.34 -1.01
N ARG A 146 6.02 33.89 -0.14
CA ARG A 146 6.27 34.50 1.18
C ARG A 146 6.87 35.90 1.07
N GLU A 147 7.84 36.12 0.20
CA GLU A 147 8.48 37.41 -0.05
C GLU A 147 7.47 38.41 -0.63
N HIS A 148 6.63 37.96 -1.57
CA HIS A 148 5.54 38.76 -2.11
C HIS A 148 4.56 39.19 -1.01
N ALA A 149 4.10 38.25 -0.18
CA ALA A 149 3.23 38.53 0.95
C ALA A 149 3.88 39.50 1.97
N SER A 150 5.16 39.30 2.28
CA SER A 150 5.91 40.17 3.20
C SER A 150 6.03 41.60 2.66
N THR A 151 6.23 41.74 1.35
CA THR A 151 6.29 43.05 0.67
C THR A 151 4.95 43.77 0.72
N GLN A 152 3.84 43.05 0.48
CA GLN A 152 2.49 43.63 0.56
C GLN A 152 2.13 44.09 1.98
N LEU A 153 2.52 43.30 3.00
CA LEU A 153 2.35 43.70 4.40
C LEU A 153 3.15 44.97 4.73
N SER A 154 4.39 45.08 4.23
CA SER A 154 5.20 46.29 4.45
C SER A 154 4.65 47.53 3.73
N ASN A 155 3.88 47.35 2.65
CA ASN A 155 3.22 48.43 1.91
C ASN A 155 1.87 48.86 2.51
N GLY A 156 1.44 48.26 3.63
CA GLY A 156 0.20 48.61 4.33
C GLY A 156 -1.06 47.96 3.75
N THR A 157 -0.93 46.93 2.92
CA THR A 157 -2.05 46.14 2.40
C THR A 157 -2.74 45.39 3.55
N ASP A 158 -4.08 45.28 3.50
CA ASP A 158 -4.89 44.58 4.50
C ASP A 158 -4.40 43.13 4.72
N PRO A 159 -4.05 42.72 5.95
CA PRO A 159 -3.55 41.38 6.25
C PRO A 159 -4.45 40.22 5.80
N LEU A 160 -5.77 40.40 5.83
CA LEU A 160 -6.72 39.38 5.36
C LEU A 160 -6.56 39.12 3.85
N ARG A 161 -6.47 40.19 3.07
CA ARG A 161 -6.25 40.11 1.62
C ARG A 161 -4.89 39.52 1.27
N VAL A 162 -3.83 39.86 2.01
CA VAL A 162 -2.50 39.27 1.78
C VAL A 162 -2.50 37.76 2.06
N MET A 163 -3.27 37.31 3.06
CA MET A 163 -3.42 35.88 3.35
C MET A 163 -4.15 35.13 2.22
N GLU A 164 -5.19 35.72 1.63
CA GLU A 164 -5.88 35.15 0.46
C GLU A 164 -4.95 35.05 -0.75
N GLU A 165 -4.22 36.12 -1.08
CA GLU A 165 -3.27 36.14 -2.19
C GLU A 165 -2.11 35.13 -1.99
N LEU A 166 -1.65 34.95 -0.74
CA LEU A 166 -0.66 33.93 -0.39
C LEU A 166 -1.22 32.51 -0.56
N GLN A 167 -2.46 32.26 -0.14
CA GLN A 167 -3.11 30.96 -0.32
C GLN A 167 -3.30 30.62 -1.80
N ASP A 168 -3.73 31.58 -2.60
CA ASP A 168 -3.89 31.39 -4.04
C ASP A 168 -2.53 31.16 -4.73
N CYS A 169 -1.49 31.91 -4.35
CA CYS A 169 -0.12 31.67 -4.83
C CYS A 169 0.36 30.25 -4.54
N LEU A 170 0.05 29.69 -3.36
CA LEU A 170 0.48 28.34 -2.99
C LEU A 170 -0.39 27.23 -3.62
N ARG A 171 -1.65 27.50 -3.94
CA ARG A 171 -2.65 26.51 -4.36
C ARG A 171 -2.28 25.79 -5.66
N ASP A 172 -1.86 26.53 -6.68
CA ASP A 172 -1.63 25.97 -8.00
C ASP A 172 -0.45 24.99 -8.00
N ARG A 173 0.64 25.33 -7.29
CA ARG A 173 1.79 24.43 -7.16
C ARG A 173 1.52 23.28 -6.21
N ALA A 174 0.80 23.52 -5.10
CA ALA A 174 0.39 22.46 -4.19
C ALA A 174 -0.42 21.39 -4.94
N THR A 175 -1.38 21.81 -5.77
CA THR A 175 -2.19 20.89 -6.59
C THR A 175 -1.33 20.01 -7.49
N ILE A 176 -0.37 20.60 -8.21
CA ILE A 176 0.56 19.86 -9.08
C ILE A 176 1.42 18.88 -8.27
N LEU A 177 1.94 19.30 -7.11
CA LEU A 177 2.76 18.45 -6.25
C LEU A 177 1.96 17.30 -5.66
N PHE A 178 0.74 17.56 -5.19
CA PHE A 178 -0.18 16.53 -4.69
C PHE A 178 -0.53 15.53 -5.78
N GLN A 179 -0.86 16.02 -6.98
CA GLN A 179 -1.17 15.13 -8.10
C GLN A 179 0.02 14.25 -8.47
N ARG A 180 1.23 14.82 -8.57
CA ARG A 180 2.45 14.05 -8.82
C ARG A 180 2.73 13.02 -7.74
N LYS A 181 2.54 13.37 -6.47
CA LYS A 181 2.72 12.43 -5.35
C LYS A 181 1.67 11.33 -5.36
N ASN A 182 0.43 11.64 -5.70
CA ASN A 182 -0.61 10.63 -5.88
C ASN A 182 -0.30 9.70 -7.05
N ASP A 183 0.19 10.22 -8.17
CA ASP A 183 0.59 9.41 -9.33
C ASP A 183 1.78 8.50 -9.01
N GLU A 184 2.75 8.98 -8.23
CA GLU A 184 3.88 8.21 -7.72
C GLU A 184 3.40 7.07 -6.80
N VAL A 185 2.56 7.37 -5.82
CA VAL A 185 1.96 6.36 -4.92
C VAL A 185 1.14 5.32 -5.71
N ALA A 186 0.38 5.75 -6.72
CA ALA A 186 -0.39 4.86 -7.58
C ALA A 186 0.52 3.98 -8.44
N LEU A 187 1.64 4.51 -8.95
CA LEU A 187 2.65 3.72 -9.66
C LEU A 187 3.30 2.68 -8.76
N GLU A 188 3.75 3.08 -7.57
CA GLU A 188 4.33 2.16 -6.58
C GLU A 188 3.35 1.04 -6.21
N ALA A 189 2.08 1.37 -6.00
CA ALA A 189 1.04 0.38 -5.73
C ALA A 189 0.87 -0.61 -6.88
N ARG A 190 0.81 -0.14 -8.13
CA ARG A 190 0.73 -1.02 -9.31
C ARG A 190 1.94 -1.93 -9.43
N VAL A 191 3.15 -1.38 -9.32
CA VAL A 191 4.39 -2.16 -9.40
C VAL A 191 4.42 -3.24 -8.31
N ARG A 192 4.09 -2.88 -7.07
CA ARG A 192 3.98 -3.81 -5.94
C ARG A 192 3.02 -4.96 -6.25
N LEU A 193 1.80 -4.65 -6.70
CA LEU A 193 0.77 -5.65 -7.00
C LEU A 193 1.15 -6.58 -8.16
N THR A 194 1.81 -6.05 -9.20
CA THR A 194 2.27 -6.86 -10.34
C THR A 194 3.40 -7.81 -9.93
N ILE A 195 4.38 -7.30 -9.19
CA ILE A 195 5.52 -8.11 -8.72
C ILE A 195 5.04 -9.17 -7.74
N SER A 196 4.19 -8.81 -6.78
CA SER A 196 3.70 -9.75 -5.75
C SER A 196 2.91 -10.90 -6.36
N ALA A 197 2.03 -10.62 -7.32
CA ALA A 197 1.27 -11.63 -8.04
C ALA A 197 2.17 -12.60 -8.82
N THR A 198 3.28 -12.10 -9.38
CA THR A 198 4.25 -12.93 -10.11
C THR A 198 5.07 -13.80 -9.16
N LEU A 199 5.44 -13.27 -7.99
CA LEU A 199 6.29 -13.96 -7.01
C LEU A 199 5.54 -14.99 -6.15
N GLU A 200 4.23 -14.89 -6.01
CA GLU A 200 3.44 -15.73 -5.10
C GLU A 200 3.67 -17.23 -5.31
N ASN A 201 3.61 -17.69 -6.56
CA ASN A 201 3.88 -19.09 -6.90
C ASN A 201 5.29 -19.54 -6.50
N TYR A 202 6.31 -18.69 -6.66
CA TYR A 202 7.69 -19.02 -6.31
C TYR A 202 7.88 -19.03 -4.79
N THR A 203 7.31 -18.06 -4.09
CA THR A 203 7.37 -17.95 -2.63
C THR A 203 6.73 -19.17 -1.96
N CYS A 204 5.58 -19.62 -2.45
CA CYS A 204 4.90 -20.79 -1.91
C CYS A 204 5.48 -22.13 -2.40
N ALA A 205 6.23 -22.15 -3.50
CA ALA A 205 6.88 -23.34 -4.03
C ALA A 205 8.22 -23.67 -3.36
N ASP A 206 8.81 -22.74 -2.60
CA ASP A 206 10.05 -22.99 -1.85
C ASP A 206 9.75 -23.62 -0.48
N PRO A 207 9.96 -24.94 -0.31
CA PRO A 207 9.70 -25.61 0.96
C PRO A 207 10.65 -25.22 2.09
N ASN A 208 11.83 -24.68 1.74
CA ASN A 208 12.88 -24.35 2.70
C ASN A 208 12.84 -22.87 3.11
N ARG A 209 11.85 -22.12 2.62
CA ARG A 209 11.69 -20.72 2.97
C ARG A 209 11.42 -20.58 4.46
N GLU A 210 12.25 -19.78 5.13
CA GLU A 210 12.07 -19.46 6.55
C GLU A 210 11.09 -18.29 6.75
N LEU A 211 10.61 -18.16 7.99
CA LEU A 211 9.86 -16.98 8.44
C LEU A 211 10.61 -15.72 8.04
N SER A 212 9.90 -14.70 7.54
CA SER A 212 10.53 -13.40 7.26
C SER A 212 11.11 -12.78 8.53
N GLU A 213 12.17 -11.98 8.40
CA GLU A 213 12.74 -11.27 9.53
C GLU A 213 11.73 -10.24 10.08
N PRO A 214 11.47 -10.21 11.39
CA PRO A 214 10.57 -9.22 11.97
C PRO A 214 11.19 -7.82 11.94
N MET A 215 10.35 -6.80 11.82
CA MET A 215 10.75 -5.39 11.97
C MET A 215 11.10 -5.06 13.42
N ASP A 216 10.38 -5.69 14.36
CA ASP A 216 10.51 -5.47 15.80
C ASP A 216 10.00 -6.72 16.55
N ILE A 217 10.43 -6.90 17.80
CA ILE A 217 9.95 -7.96 18.69
C ILE A 217 9.47 -7.30 19.99
N ARG A 218 8.19 -7.43 20.27
CA ARG A 218 7.54 -6.88 21.47
C ARG A 218 7.13 -8.00 22.41
N GLN A 219 6.92 -7.67 23.68
CA GLN A 219 6.37 -8.59 24.66
C GLN A 219 4.94 -8.18 25.00
N TRP A 220 4.04 -9.16 25.03
CA TRP A 220 2.66 -8.96 25.45
C TRP A 220 2.32 -9.90 26.59
N THR A 221 1.83 -9.34 27.70
CA THR A 221 1.48 -10.11 28.91
C THR A 221 -0.02 -10.14 29.08
N HIS A 222 -0.58 -11.35 29.11
CA HIS A 222 -2.00 -11.58 29.33
C HIS A 222 -2.19 -12.72 30.33
N SER A 223 -3.02 -12.49 31.36
CA SER A 223 -3.29 -13.47 32.41
C SER A 223 -2.01 -14.05 33.05
N ASN A 224 -1.02 -13.19 33.35
CA ASN A 224 0.31 -13.55 33.89
C ASN A 224 1.19 -14.41 32.98
N VAL A 225 0.87 -14.51 31.69
CA VAL A 225 1.71 -15.17 30.69
C VAL A 225 2.23 -14.14 29.69
N THR A 226 3.55 -13.98 29.64
CA THR A 226 4.25 -13.12 28.67
C THR A 226 4.60 -13.92 27.43
N ARG A 227 4.36 -13.34 26.25
CA ARG A 227 4.63 -13.93 24.94
C ARG A 227 5.40 -12.95 24.06
N ASP A 228 6.23 -13.49 23.20
CA ASP A 228 6.89 -12.70 22.16
C ASP A 228 5.93 -12.48 20.98
N VAL A 229 5.89 -11.23 20.54
CA VAL A 229 5.08 -10.74 19.42
C VAL A 229 6.05 -10.20 18.38
N LEU A 230 6.14 -10.92 17.26
CA LEU A 230 6.96 -10.53 16.12
C LEU A 230 6.16 -9.54 15.27
N ILE A 231 6.64 -8.31 15.15
CA ILE A 231 6.02 -7.27 14.32
C ILE A 231 6.55 -7.44 12.90
N MET A 232 5.71 -7.93 12.00
CA MET A 232 6.11 -8.26 10.62
C MET A 232 5.87 -7.10 9.65
N HIS A 233 4.85 -6.30 9.92
CA HIS A 233 4.47 -5.12 9.14
C HIS A 233 3.69 -4.18 10.06
N ASP A 234 4.06 -2.90 10.07
CA ASP A 234 3.50 -1.90 10.99
C ASP A 234 3.12 -0.63 10.23
N ARG A 235 1.86 -0.54 9.80
CA ARG A 235 1.24 0.66 9.22
C ARG A 235 -0.10 0.93 9.90
N PRO A 236 -0.56 2.20 9.98
CA PRO A 236 -1.81 2.56 10.66
C PRO A 236 -3.03 1.76 10.18
N SER A 237 -3.17 1.61 8.86
CA SER A 237 -4.27 0.86 8.25
C SER A 237 -3.99 -0.63 8.06
N SER A 238 -2.74 -1.10 8.26
CA SER A 238 -2.38 -2.50 8.07
C SER A 238 -1.25 -2.93 9.01
N GLN A 239 -1.56 -3.76 9.99
CA GLN A 239 -0.57 -4.42 10.84
C GLN A 239 -0.56 -5.91 10.57
N ILE A 240 0.62 -6.55 10.66
CA ILE A 240 0.77 -8.02 10.60
C ILE A 240 1.72 -8.43 11.72
N HIS A 241 1.22 -9.21 12.68
CA HIS A 241 1.98 -9.69 13.83
C HIS A 241 1.95 -11.23 13.89
N VAL A 242 3.03 -11.83 14.37
CA VAL A 242 3.08 -13.26 14.70
C VAL A 242 3.32 -13.42 16.20
N LEU A 243 2.34 -14.00 16.89
CA LEU A 243 2.37 -14.25 18.31
C LEU A 243 2.85 -15.68 18.56
N GLN A 244 3.93 -15.83 19.33
CA GLN A 244 4.41 -17.15 19.71
C GLN A 244 3.61 -17.71 20.89
N ASP A 245 3.38 -19.02 20.89
CA ASP A 245 2.72 -19.76 22.00
C ASP A 245 1.40 -19.10 22.45
N PHE A 246 0.60 -18.67 21.46
CA PHE A 246 -0.65 -17.95 21.66
C PHE A 246 -1.80 -18.86 22.07
N ILE A 247 -1.96 -20.01 21.40
CA ILE A 247 -3.02 -21.00 21.65
C ILE A 247 -2.42 -22.28 22.22
N SER A 248 -3.03 -22.88 23.23
CA SER A 248 -2.54 -24.12 23.85
C SER A 248 -3.05 -25.38 23.14
N ALA A 249 -2.44 -26.53 23.45
CA ALA A 249 -2.89 -27.83 22.99
C ALA A 249 -4.34 -28.14 23.39
N GLU A 250 -4.70 -27.88 24.65
CA GLU A 250 -6.06 -28.06 25.19
C GLU A 250 -7.09 -27.20 24.43
N GLU A 251 -6.74 -25.94 24.16
CA GLU A 251 -7.60 -25.01 23.41
C GLU A 251 -7.82 -25.52 21.97
N CYS A 252 -6.77 -26.02 21.32
CA CYS A 252 -6.87 -26.62 19.99
C CYS A 252 -7.71 -27.91 19.96
N GLU A 253 -7.53 -28.81 20.93
CA GLU A 253 -8.31 -30.04 21.05
C GLU A 253 -9.79 -29.75 21.26
N ALA A 254 -10.12 -28.77 22.12
CA ALA A 254 -11.49 -28.35 22.36
C ALA A 254 -12.16 -27.79 21.09
N ILE A 255 -11.45 -26.95 20.32
CA ILE A 255 -11.95 -26.41 19.05
C ILE A 255 -12.19 -27.55 18.05
N GLN A 256 -11.24 -28.48 17.93
CA GLN A 256 -11.38 -29.61 17.01
C GLN A 256 -12.56 -30.51 17.39
N ALA A 257 -12.72 -30.84 18.67
CA ALA A 257 -13.83 -31.66 19.15
C ALA A 257 -15.20 -31.00 18.88
N ALA A 258 -15.30 -29.68 19.04
CA ALA A 258 -16.50 -28.92 18.73
C ALA A 258 -16.80 -28.83 17.22
N ALA A 259 -15.74 -28.84 16.39
CA ALA A 259 -15.83 -28.75 14.93
C ALA A 259 -16.18 -30.07 14.26
N GLU A 260 -15.62 -31.19 14.73
CA GLU A 260 -15.71 -32.54 14.14
C GLU A 260 -17.11 -32.92 13.62
N PRO A 261 -18.21 -32.80 14.40
CA PRO A 261 -19.54 -33.21 13.94
C PRO A 261 -20.13 -32.33 12.82
N LYS A 262 -19.52 -31.17 12.52
CA LYS A 262 -20.03 -30.17 11.56
C LYS A 262 -19.10 -29.96 10.37
N LEU A 263 -17.99 -30.71 10.29
CA LEU A 263 -17.00 -30.56 9.22
C LEU A 263 -17.63 -30.84 7.86
N HIS A 264 -17.47 -29.90 6.94
CA HIS A 264 -17.92 -30.01 5.57
C HIS A 264 -16.93 -29.31 4.64
N ARG A 265 -17.01 -29.60 3.34
CA ARG A 265 -16.13 -28.97 2.33
C ARG A 265 -16.50 -27.51 2.12
N GLY A 266 -15.49 -26.65 1.98
CA GLY A 266 -15.67 -25.20 1.85
C GLY A 266 -16.53 -24.76 0.66
N THR A 267 -17.30 -23.69 0.86
CA THR A 267 -18.06 -22.98 -0.18
C THR A 267 -17.47 -21.59 -0.44
N VAL A 268 -17.72 -21.00 -1.61
CA VAL A 268 -17.40 -19.60 -1.95
C VAL A 268 -18.66 -18.75 -2.03
N ALA A 269 -18.55 -17.48 -1.67
CA ALA A 269 -19.60 -16.49 -1.94
C ALA A 269 -19.77 -16.37 -3.47
N ASN A 270 -21.01 -16.37 -3.95
CA ASN A 270 -21.33 -16.37 -5.38
C ASN A 270 -21.37 -14.96 -6.00
N GLY A 271 -20.97 -13.91 -5.27
CA GLY A 271 -21.00 -12.52 -5.71
C GLY A 271 -22.40 -11.88 -5.75
N SER A 272 -23.46 -12.64 -5.47
CA SER A 272 -24.87 -12.22 -5.49
C SER A 272 -25.55 -12.46 -4.14
N GLY A 273 -24.80 -12.41 -3.03
CA GLY A 273 -25.32 -12.62 -1.68
C GLY A 273 -25.45 -14.09 -1.22
N GLY A 274 -25.22 -15.09 -2.09
CA GLY A 274 -25.34 -16.52 -1.76
C GLY A 274 -24.01 -17.29 -1.71
N HIS A 275 -24.08 -18.61 -1.49
CA HIS A 275 -22.91 -19.51 -1.43
C HIS A 275 -22.97 -20.59 -2.52
N LYS A 276 -21.84 -20.97 -3.12
CA LYS A 276 -21.69 -22.13 -4.03
C LYS A 276 -20.53 -23.01 -3.57
N LEU A 277 -20.66 -24.33 -3.74
CA LEU A 277 -19.53 -25.27 -3.56
C LEU A 277 -18.38 -24.86 -4.49
N SER A 278 -17.17 -24.87 -3.95
CA SER A 278 -15.98 -24.39 -4.65
C SER A 278 -15.07 -25.54 -5.03
N GLU A 279 -14.72 -25.65 -6.32
CA GLU A 279 -13.64 -26.55 -6.76
C GLU A 279 -12.25 -26.08 -6.27
N SER A 280 -12.13 -24.80 -5.86
CA SER A 280 -10.88 -24.20 -5.39
C SER A 280 -10.72 -24.15 -3.86
N ARG A 281 -11.78 -24.38 -3.08
CA ARG A 281 -11.71 -24.54 -1.61
C ARG A 281 -11.96 -26.00 -1.21
N LYS A 282 -10.93 -26.83 -1.35
CA LYS A 282 -10.96 -28.26 -0.96
C LYS A 282 -10.92 -28.51 0.55
N ALA A 283 -10.53 -27.48 1.32
CA ALA A 283 -10.39 -27.56 2.77
C ALA A 283 -11.71 -27.95 3.45
N TRP A 284 -11.58 -28.67 4.55
CA TRP A 284 -12.67 -28.98 5.46
C TRP A 284 -12.84 -27.86 6.47
N GLN A 285 -14.07 -27.43 6.73
CA GLN A 285 -14.35 -26.34 7.64
C GLN A 285 -15.58 -26.58 8.50
N ALA A 286 -15.62 -25.94 9.66
CA ALA A 286 -16.79 -25.88 10.52
C ALA A 286 -16.79 -24.58 11.34
N GLY A 287 -17.98 -23.98 11.50
CA GLY A 287 -18.21 -22.91 12.47
C GLY A 287 -18.37 -23.47 13.87
N VAL A 288 -17.61 -22.91 14.81
CA VAL A 288 -17.62 -23.23 16.23
C VAL A 288 -18.13 -21.99 16.98
N ARG A 289 -19.39 -22.06 17.39
CA ARG A 289 -19.98 -21.03 18.25
C ARG A 289 -19.22 -20.98 19.58
N VAL A 290 -18.82 -19.77 19.97
CA VAL A 290 -18.08 -19.55 21.20
C VAL A 290 -19.04 -19.61 22.40
N PRO A 291 -18.81 -20.49 23.40
CA PRO A 291 -19.69 -20.65 24.55
C PRO A 291 -19.37 -19.61 25.63
N TRP A 292 -19.69 -18.34 25.36
CA TRP A 292 -19.40 -17.22 26.26
C TRP A 292 -19.99 -17.38 27.66
N GLU A 293 -21.13 -18.07 27.79
CA GLU A 293 -21.74 -18.41 29.07
C GLU A 293 -20.88 -19.31 29.96
N LEU A 294 -19.91 -20.03 29.38
CA LEU A 294 -18.96 -20.90 30.08
C LEU A 294 -17.59 -20.25 30.27
N GLU A 295 -17.40 -18.98 29.91
CA GLU A 295 -16.12 -18.27 30.05
C GLU A 295 -15.63 -18.28 31.50
N THR A 296 -16.51 -17.94 32.45
CA THR A 296 -16.19 -17.91 33.89
C THR A 296 -15.90 -19.27 34.49
N GLN A 297 -16.36 -20.35 33.83
CA GLN A 297 -16.07 -21.75 34.20
C GLN A 297 -14.74 -22.23 33.60
N GLY A 298 -14.04 -21.36 32.86
CA GLY A 298 -12.74 -21.65 32.27
C GLY A 298 -12.81 -22.43 30.97
N ASN A 299 -13.93 -22.37 30.24
CA ASN A 299 -14.05 -23.05 28.95
C ASN A 299 -12.90 -22.65 28.00
N PRO A 300 -12.16 -23.62 27.42
CA PRO A 300 -10.96 -23.34 26.63
C PRO A 300 -11.24 -22.50 25.37
N ILE A 301 -12.36 -22.73 24.68
CA ILE A 301 -12.72 -21.97 23.47
C ILE A 301 -13.03 -20.51 23.84
N ALA A 302 -13.85 -20.29 24.87
CA ALA A 302 -14.16 -18.93 25.33
C ALA A 302 -12.91 -18.17 25.80
N LYS A 303 -12.00 -18.84 26.54
CA LYS A 303 -10.75 -18.25 27.02
C LYS A 303 -9.81 -17.81 25.89
N VAL A 304 -9.61 -18.65 24.87
CA VAL A 304 -8.69 -18.28 23.77
C VAL A 304 -9.29 -17.17 22.91
N VAL A 305 -10.60 -17.17 22.69
CA VAL A 305 -11.26 -16.11 21.93
C VAL A 305 -11.27 -14.79 22.73
N ARG A 306 -11.44 -14.82 24.07
CA ARG A 306 -11.23 -13.64 24.91
C ARG A 306 -9.83 -13.07 24.78
N ARG A 307 -8.81 -13.93 24.91
CA ARG A 307 -7.39 -13.56 24.74
C ARG A 307 -7.13 -12.88 23.39
N LEU A 308 -7.77 -13.37 22.34
CA LEU A 308 -7.69 -12.81 20.99
C LEU A 308 -8.28 -11.40 20.92
N TYR A 309 -9.46 -11.16 21.49
CA TYR A 309 -10.04 -9.81 21.54
C TYR A 309 -9.19 -8.85 22.37
N ASP A 310 -8.68 -9.30 23.52
CA ASP A 310 -7.83 -8.49 24.37
C ASP A 310 -6.56 -8.08 23.63
N TYR A 311 -5.94 -9.00 22.89
CA TYR A 311 -4.80 -8.69 22.04
C TYR A 311 -5.13 -7.73 20.90
N ALA A 312 -6.23 -7.97 20.17
CA ALA A 312 -6.64 -7.08 19.09
C ALA A 312 -6.90 -5.65 19.60
N ASN A 313 -7.57 -5.52 20.74
CA ASN A 313 -7.84 -4.22 21.35
C ASN A 313 -6.56 -3.51 21.82
N ASP A 314 -5.59 -4.24 22.36
CA ASP A 314 -4.28 -3.70 22.73
C ASP A 314 -3.45 -3.27 21.51
N ALA A 315 -3.44 -4.08 20.45
CA ALA A 315 -2.62 -3.85 19.26
C ALA A 315 -3.14 -2.69 18.39
N VAL A 316 -4.46 -2.58 18.20
CA VAL A 316 -5.06 -1.66 17.22
C VAL A 316 -6.12 -0.72 17.79
N GLY A 317 -6.51 -0.84 19.07
CA GLY A 317 -7.40 0.12 19.72
C GLY A 317 -8.85 0.13 19.22
N TYR A 318 -9.33 -0.97 18.64
CA TYR A 318 -10.67 -1.04 18.03
C TYR A 318 -11.83 -1.10 19.03
N ASN A 319 -11.56 -1.37 20.31
CA ASN A 319 -12.57 -1.55 21.36
C ASN A 319 -13.66 -2.58 20.97
N LEU A 320 -13.23 -3.70 20.40
CA LEU A 320 -14.06 -4.82 19.98
C LEU A 320 -14.75 -5.46 21.17
N THR A 321 -16.03 -5.78 20.99
CA THR A 321 -16.84 -6.60 21.91
C THR A 321 -17.12 -7.97 21.31
N VAL A 322 -17.46 -8.94 22.16
CA VAL A 322 -17.74 -10.33 21.75
C VAL A 322 -19.12 -10.52 21.12
N GLU A 323 -20.06 -9.63 21.42
CA GLU A 323 -21.46 -9.72 20.99
C GLU A 323 -21.59 -9.50 19.47
N GLY A 324 -22.44 -10.31 18.82
CA GLY A 324 -22.72 -10.19 17.39
C GLY A 324 -21.58 -10.60 16.46
N GLN A 325 -20.47 -11.10 16.99
CA GLN A 325 -19.29 -11.48 16.21
C GLN A 325 -19.45 -12.84 15.53
N GLU A 326 -18.62 -13.09 14.52
CA GLU A 326 -18.63 -14.36 13.79
C GLU A 326 -18.27 -15.55 14.69
N ASP A 327 -18.74 -16.74 14.29
CA ASP A 327 -18.27 -17.99 14.89
C ASP A 327 -16.77 -18.18 14.61
N LEU A 328 -16.08 -18.85 15.53
CA LEU A 328 -14.70 -19.27 15.31
C LEU A 328 -14.69 -20.36 14.22
N MET A 329 -13.88 -20.21 13.18
CA MET A 329 -13.80 -21.18 12.11
C MET A 329 -12.66 -22.17 12.32
N SER A 330 -12.98 -23.45 12.46
CA SER A 330 -12.00 -24.53 12.33
C SER A 330 -11.82 -24.86 10.85
N ILE A 331 -10.60 -24.78 10.32
CA ILE A 331 -10.27 -25.08 8.91
C ILE A 331 -9.12 -26.09 8.85
N GLN A 332 -9.28 -27.14 8.04
CA GLN A 332 -8.33 -28.23 7.89
C GLN A 332 -7.93 -28.43 6.42
N TYR A 333 -6.63 -28.51 6.18
CA TYR A 333 -6.02 -28.79 4.88
C TYR A 333 -5.17 -30.06 4.98
N PHE A 334 -5.26 -30.91 3.98
CA PHE A 334 -4.56 -32.21 3.95
C PHE A 334 -3.55 -32.26 2.81
N GLY A 335 -2.34 -32.69 3.12
CA GLY A 335 -1.30 -32.90 2.12
C GLY A 335 -1.62 -34.08 1.21
N VAL A 336 -1.33 -33.91 -0.08
CA VAL A 336 -1.52 -34.96 -1.11
C VAL A 336 -0.30 -35.88 -1.26
N GLY A 337 0.79 -35.60 -0.54
CA GLY A 337 2.06 -36.31 -0.62
C GLY A 337 3.04 -35.69 -1.62
N GLU A 338 4.34 -35.84 -1.35
CA GLU A 338 5.40 -35.38 -2.25
C GLU A 338 5.36 -36.16 -3.58
N GLY A 339 5.49 -35.44 -4.70
CA GLY A 339 5.44 -36.05 -6.03
C GLY A 339 4.04 -36.44 -6.54
N SER A 340 2.98 -36.14 -5.79
CA SER A 340 1.60 -36.34 -6.25
C SER A 340 1.29 -35.47 -7.47
N THR A 341 0.51 -36.01 -8.41
CA THR A 341 -0.03 -35.25 -9.54
C THR A 341 -1.33 -34.54 -9.19
N GLU A 342 -1.91 -34.79 -8.02
CA GLU A 342 -3.10 -34.09 -7.56
C GLU A 342 -2.74 -32.68 -7.05
N PRO A 343 -3.53 -31.65 -7.36
CA PRO A 343 -3.23 -30.32 -6.88
C PRO A 343 -3.46 -30.24 -5.36
N PRO A 344 -2.44 -29.83 -4.57
CA PRO A 344 -2.51 -29.74 -3.12
C PRO A 344 -3.57 -28.76 -2.64
N ASP A 345 -4.03 -28.99 -1.42
CA ASP A 345 -4.94 -28.09 -0.72
C ASP A 345 -4.24 -26.76 -0.42
N GLN A 346 -4.85 -25.66 -0.84
CA GLN A 346 -4.34 -24.31 -0.66
C GLN A 346 -5.48 -23.31 -0.53
N TYR A 347 -5.13 -22.08 -0.15
CA TYR A 347 -6.06 -20.96 -0.12
C TYR A 347 -5.48 -19.82 -0.95
N ARG A 348 -6.10 -19.55 -2.11
CA ARG A 348 -5.58 -18.57 -3.08
C ARG A 348 -5.53 -17.15 -2.48
N PRO A 349 -4.69 -16.26 -3.04
CA PRO A 349 -4.61 -14.87 -2.63
C PRO A 349 -5.98 -14.19 -2.58
N HIS A 350 -6.31 -13.56 -1.45
CA HIS A 350 -7.58 -12.86 -1.23
C HIS A 350 -7.42 -11.82 -0.11
N CYS A 351 -8.51 -11.10 0.20
CA CYS A 351 -8.65 -10.27 1.39
C CYS A 351 -9.83 -10.75 2.22
N ASP A 352 -9.69 -10.73 3.56
CA ASP A 352 -10.75 -11.14 4.48
C ASP A 352 -11.83 -10.07 4.65
N GLY A 353 -11.45 -8.80 4.60
CA GLY A 353 -12.34 -7.64 4.49
C GLY A 353 -12.15 -6.92 3.15
N SER A 354 -12.56 -5.66 3.08
CA SER A 354 -12.26 -4.79 1.93
C SER A 354 -10.79 -4.34 1.95
N CYS A 355 -10.17 -4.28 0.77
CA CYS A 355 -8.80 -3.83 0.55
C CYS A 355 -8.74 -2.77 -0.55
N ASP A 356 -9.79 -1.96 -0.66
CA ASP A 356 -10.01 -0.97 -1.73
C ASP A 356 -9.63 0.46 -1.34
N GLY A 357 -9.18 0.67 -0.10
CA GLY A 357 -8.90 2.01 0.44
C GLY A 357 -10.14 2.86 0.71
N LEU A 358 -11.35 2.30 0.57
CA LEU A 358 -12.60 3.04 0.77
C LEU A 358 -13.00 3.07 2.25
N PRO A 359 -13.91 3.98 2.64
CA PRO A 359 -14.46 4.00 3.99
C PRO A 359 -15.05 2.64 4.39
N HIS A 360 -14.80 2.25 5.65
CA HIS A 360 -15.36 1.03 6.22
C HIS A 360 -16.89 1.05 6.19
N LYS A 361 -17.49 -0.11 5.88
CA LYS A 361 -18.93 -0.32 5.95
C LYS A 361 -19.29 -0.99 7.27
N THR A 362 -20.24 -0.40 8.00
CA THR A 362 -20.74 -0.93 9.28
C THR A 362 -21.07 -2.42 9.19
N GLY A 363 -20.63 -3.18 10.18
CA GLY A 363 -20.77 -4.62 10.22
C GLY A 363 -19.69 -5.35 9.42
N GLY A 364 -18.78 -4.64 8.73
CA GLY A 364 -17.68 -5.24 7.99
C GLY A 364 -16.59 -5.81 8.91
N ARG A 365 -15.76 -6.70 8.35
CA ARG A 365 -14.56 -7.20 9.03
C ARG A 365 -13.47 -6.12 9.08
N VAL A 366 -12.65 -6.12 10.12
CA VAL A 366 -11.56 -5.15 10.34
C VAL A 366 -10.21 -5.76 10.74
N ALA A 367 -10.23 -7.02 11.21
CA ALA A 367 -9.04 -7.78 11.56
C ALA A 367 -9.32 -9.28 11.52
N THR A 368 -8.24 -10.06 11.41
CA THR A 368 -8.27 -11.52 11.44
C THR A 368 -7.18 -12.04 12.37
N MET A 369 -7.47 -13.14 13.07
CA MET A 369 -6.47 -13.96 13.74
C MET A 369 -6.51 -15.37 13.17
N VAL A 370 -5.36 -15.90 12.75
CA VAL A 370 -5.18 -17.29 12.32
C VAL A 370 -4.31 -18.00 13.35
N MET A 371 -4.90 -18.93 14.11
CA MET A 371 -4.21 -19.71 15.15
C MET A 371 -3.83 -21.09 14.60
N TYR A 372 -2.58 -21.51 14.77
CA TYR A 372 -2.05 -22.75 14.20
C TYR A 372 -2.13 -23.91 15.21
N CYS A 373 -3.14 -24.76 15.08
CA CYS A 373 -3.31 -25.93 15.95
C CYS A 373 -2.48 -27.14 15.54
N ASP A 374 -2.40 -27.41 14.24
CA ASP A 374 -1.45 -28.36 13.66
C ASP A 374 -0.76 -27.71 12.46
N VAL A 375 0.53 -28.00 12.30
CA VAL A 375 1.35 -27.52 11.19
C VAL A 375 1.77 -28.70 10.33
N PRO A 376 1.75 -28.55 9.00
CA PRO A 376 2.12 -29.62 8.11
C PRO A 376 3.63 -29.86 8.14
N GLU A 377 4.06 -31.05 7.72
CA GLU A 377 5.48 -31.38 7.57
C GLU A 377 6.11 -30.57 6.43
N LEU A 378 5.33 -30.27 5.38
CA LEU A 378 5.81 -29.54 4.21
C LEU A 378 4.72 -28.63 3.63
N GLY A 379 5.07 -27.36 3.41
CA GLY A 379 4.18 -26.34 2.85
C GLY A 379 3.29 -25.64 3.89
N GLY A 380 2.14 -25.12 3.47
CA GLY A 380 1.11 -24.59 4.38
C GLY A 380 1.40 -23.24 5.03
N ALA A 381 2.39 -22.48 4.57
CA ALA A 381 2.66 -21.12 5.05
C ALA A 381 1.50 -20.15 4.82
N THR A 382 1.46 -19.07 5.60
CA THR A 382 0.62 -17.91 5.32
C THR A 382 1.49 -16.84 4.67
N ASN A 383 1.17 -16.49 3.43
CA ASN A 383 1.98 -15.56 2.63
C ASN A 383 1.20 -14.26 2.40
N PHE A 384 1.78 -13.13 2.78
CA PHE A 384 1.26 -11.80 2.50
C PHE A 384 2.10 -11.18 1.38
N GLN A 385 1.72 -11.48 0.15
CA GLN A 385 2.55 -11.18 -1.02
C GLN A 385 2.80 -9.68 -1.22
N ASN A 386 1.85 -8.82 -0.82
CA ASN A 386 1.94 -7.38 -1.03
C ASN A 386 2.82 -6.67 0.00
N SER A 387 2.94 -7.21 1.21
CA SER A 387 3.86 -6.72 2.25
C SER A 387 5.20 -7.45 2.25
N ASN A 388 5.37 -8.46 1.38
CA ASN A 388 6.55 -9.34 1.35
C ASN A 388 6.80 -10.04 2.70
N VAL A 389 5.71 -10.38 3.41
CA VAL A 389 5.76 -11.10 4.69
C VAL A 389 5.39 -12.56 4.45
N PHE A 390 6.32 -13.46 4.78
CA PHE A 390 6.12 -14.90 4.73
C PHE A 390 6.09 -15.47 6.15
N VAL A 391 4.95 -16.03 6.55
CA VAL A 391 4.75 -16.65 7.86
C VAL A 391 4.83 -18.16 7.74
N LYS A 392 5.99 -18.71 8.11
CA LYS A 392 6.15 -20.16 8.30
C LYS A 392 5.40 -20.57 9.58
N PRO A 393 4.44 -21.50 9.50
CA PRO A 393 3.54 -21.77 10.60
C PRO A 393 4.30 -22.55 11.68
N LYS A 394 4.18 -22.09 12.93
CA LYS A 394 4.67 -22.82 14.12
C LYS A 394 3.45 -23.27 14.90
N LYS A 395 3.47 -24.53 15.36
CA LYS A 395 2.40 -25.05 16.21
C LYS A 395 2.21 -24.13 17.41
N TYR A 396 0.96 -23.83 17.75
CA TYR A 396 0.55 -22.95 18.85
C TYR A 396 0.80 -21.45 18.66
N ALA A 397 1.45 -21.03 17.57
CA ALA A 397 1.54 -19.61 17.22
C ALA A 397 0.22 -19.10 16.62
N ALA A 398 0.10 -17.78 16.49
CA ALA A 398 -0.99 -17.14 15.77
C ALA A 398 -0.48 -15.99 14.88
N ALA A 399 -1.08 -15.82 13.71
CA ALA A 399 -0.88 -14.65 12.85
C ALA A 399 -2.08 -13.71 13.00
N PHE A 400 -1.82 -12.51 13.51
CA PHE A 400 -2.80 -11.43 13.57
C PHE A 400 -2.55 -10.46 12.43
N PHE A 401 -3.61 -9.97 11.80
CA PHE A 401 -3.50 -8.85 10.89
C PHE A 401 -4.75 -7.98 10.88
N SER A 402 -4.55 -6.68 10.70
CA SER A 402 -5.60 -5.67 10.73
C SER A 402 -5.66 -4.93 9.39
N TYR A 403 -6.85 -4.45 9.01
CA TYR A 403 -7.08 -3.84 7.70
C TYR A 403 -8.04 -2.64 7.76
N TYR A 404 -8.09 -1.96 8.90
CA TYR A 404 -8.90 -0.79 9.16
C TYR A 404 -8.07 0.29 9.87
N ASP A 405 -8.26 1.53 9.48
CA ASP A 405 -7.59 2.69 10.05
C ASP A 405 -8.56 3.45 10.96
N THR A 406 -8.26 3.52 12.27
CA THR A 406 -9.11 4.19 13.26
C THR A 406 -9.10 5.71 13.14
N GLU A 407 -8.05 6.29 12.56
CA GLU A 407 -7.93 7.74 12.39
C GLU A 407 -8.72 8.22 11.17
N THR A 408 -8.62 7.48 10.06
CA THR A 408 -9.26 7.87 8.80
C THR A 408 -10.62 7.21 8.57
N GLY A 409 -10.92 6.10 9.26
CA GLY A 409 -12.11 5.29 9.02
C GLY A 409 -12.08 4.48 7.72
N ASN A 410 -10.93 4.44 7.03
CA ASN A 410 -10.77 3.76 5.76
C ASN A 410 -10.19 2.35 5.92
N MET A 411 -10.47 1.53 4.91
CA MET A 411 -9.89 0.19 4.77
C MET A 411 -8.48 0.28 4.17
N GLU A 412 -7.73 -0.81 4.27
CA GLU A 412 -6.37 -0.88 3.73
C GLU A 412 -6.34 -1.06 2.19
N THR A 413 -5.16 -0.99 1.56
CA THR A 413 -4.99 -0.96 0.08
C THR A 413 -4.31 -2.22 -0.51
N GLY A 414 -4.52 -3.36 0.14
CA GLY A 414 -4.09 -4.69 -0.25
C GLY A 414 -2.84 -5.25 0.44
N PHE A 415 -2.17 -4.54 1.36
CA PHE A 415 -0.99 -5.03 2.09
C PHE A 415 -1.27 -6.29 2.91
N THR A 416 -2.51 -6.50 3.37
CA THR A 416 -2.92 -7.71 4.11
C THR A 416 -3.52 -8.79 3.22
N SER A 417 -3.53 -8.58 1.91
CA SER A 417 -3.89 -9.64 0.98
C SER A 417 -2.94 -10.82 1.18
N HIS A 418 -3.53 -12.00 1.39
CA HIS A 418 -2.79 -13.17 1.82
C HIS A 418 -3.29 -14.44 1.16
N SER A 419 -2.42 -15.44 1.14
CA SER A 419 -2.71 -16.81 0.71
C SER A 419 -2.27 -17.82 1.77
N GLY A 420 -2.93 -18.97 1.77
CA GLY A 420 -2.42 -20.18 2.41
C GLY A 420 -1.69 -21.00 1.37
N CYS A 421 -0.36 -21.05 1.45
CA CYS A 421 0.45 -21.84 0.52
C CYS A 421 0.01 -23.31 0.52
N PRO A 422 0.19 -24.03 -0.60
CA PRO A 422 -0.06 -25.46 -0.71
C PRO A 422 0.42 -26.29 0.47
N VAL A 423 -0.45 -27.12 1.02
CA VAL A 423 -0.06 -28.19 1.95
C VAL A 423 0.38 -29.40 1.13
N ILE A 424 1.67 -29.71 1.18
CA ILE A 424 2.25 -30.78 0.37
C ILE A 424 2.22 -32.09 1.16
N LYS A 425 2.67 -32.07 2.42
CA LYS A 425 2.78 -33.24 3.28
C LYS A 425 2.33 -32.95 4.71
N GLY A 426 1.57 -33.86 5.30
CA GLY A 426 1.02 -33.72 6.65
C GLY A 426 -0.34 -33.03 6.66
N THR A 427 -0.69 -32.42 7.79
CA THR A 427 -2.00 -31.79 8.00
C THR A 427 -1.81 -30.40 8.60
N LYS A 428 -2.55 -29.42 8.07
CA LYS A 428 -2.65 -28.08 8.65
C LYS A 428 -4.04 -27.92 9.24
N ARG A 429 -4.13 -27.71 10.56
CA ARG A 429 -5.38 -27.34 11.24
C ARG A 429 -5.24 -25.96 11.83
N ILE A 430 -6.13 -25.05 11.45
CA ILE A 430 -6.14 -23.67 11.94
C ILE A 430 -7.50 -23.33 12.53
N ALA A 431 -7.49 -22.45 13.53
CA ALA A 431 -8.67 -21.77 14.03
C ALA A 431 -8.59 -20.30 13.59
N VAL A 432 -9.57 -19.85 12.82
CA VAL A 432 -9.62 -18.50 12.25
C VAL A 432 -10.77 -17.73 12.86
N HIS A 433 -10.49 -16.51 13.31
CA HIS A 433 -11.51 -15.61 13.82
C HIS A 433 -11.47 -14.30 13.05
N TRP A 434 -12.62 -13.91 12.49
CA TRP A 434 -12.79 -12.61 11.84
C TRP A 434 -13.50 -11.65 12.77
N MET A 435 -12.91 -10.48 12.96
CA MET A 435 -13.41 -9.46 13.88
C MET A 435 -14.11 -8.35 13.10
N ARG A 436 -15.28 -7.92 13.59
CA ARG A 436 -16.11 -6.88 12.95
C ARG A 436 -16.30 -5.67 13.86
N ILE A 437 -16.48 -4.51 13.26
CA ILE A 437 -16.96 -3.29 13.94
C ILE A 437 -18.38 -3.01 13.46
N GLY A 438 -19.22 -2.49 14.37
CA GLY A 438 -20.62 -2.19 14.07
C GLY A 438 -21.55 -3.41 14.12
N VAL A 439 -21.14 -4.46 14.86
CA VAL A 439 -22.00 -5.58 15.25
C VAL A 439 -22.24 -5.55 16.76
N ASP A 440 -23.41 -6.02 17.17
CA ASP A 440 -23.82 -6.12 18.57
C ASP A 440 -24.85 -7.25 18.73
N LYS A 441 -25.47 -7.35 19.92
CA LYS A 441 -26.44 -8.40 20.22
C LYS A 441 -27.71 -8.28 19.35
N GLU A 442 -28.12 -7.07 19.01
CA GLU A 442 -29.29 -6.78 18.20
C GLU A 442 -29.00 -6.86 16.69
N ASN A 443 -27.75 -6.58 16.29
CA ASN A 443 -27.24 -6.52 14.93
C ASN A 443 -26.04 -7.47 14.79
N SER A 444 -26.31 -8.76 14.96
CA SER A 444 -25.28 -9.80 14.78
C SER A 444 -24.79 -9.86 13.33
N TRP A 445 -23.57 -10.36 13.11
CA TRP A 445 -22.93 -10.43 11.79
C TRP A 445 -23.81 -11.10 10.72
N ASP A 446 -24.64 -12.07 11.09
CA ASP A 446 -25.51 -12.83 10.19
C ASP A 446 -26.77 -12.06 9.77
N THR A 447 -27.01 -10.88 10.36
CA THR A 447 -28.00 -9.91 9.87
C THR A 447 -27.54 -9.17 8.61
N PHE A 448 -26.25 -9.23 8.29
CA PHE A 448 -25.67 -8.66 7.07
C PHE A 448 -25.43 -9.74 6.02
N ASN A 449 -25.57 -9.38 4.74
CA ASN A 449 -25.16 -10.22 3.62
C ASN A 449 -23.63 -10.16 3.40
N THR A 450 -23.14 -10.88 2.39
CA THR A 450 -21.70 -10.87 2.02
C THR A 450 -21.19 -9.53 1.49
N LEU A 451 -22.08 -8.57 1.20
CA LEU A 451 -21.78 -7.20 0.78
C LEU A 451 -21.91 -6.18 1.91
N THR A 452 -22.08 -6.64 3.17
CA THR A 452 -22.29 -5.80 4.37
C THR A 452 -23.56 -4.94 4.30
N ILE A 453 -24.59 -5.41 3.58
CA ILE A 453 -25.92 -4.82 3.53
C ILE A 453 -26.82 -5.59 4.51
N LYS A 454 -27.61 -4.90 5.34
CA LYS A 454 -28.58 -5.56 6.22
C LYS A 454 -29.62 -6.29 5.37
N LYS A 455 -29.88 -7.56 5.68
CA LYS A 455 -30.83 -8.39 4.94
C LYS A 455 -32.26 -7.82 4.96
N ALA A 456 -32.65 -7.14 6.04
CA ALA A 456 -33.94 -6.45 6.13
C ALA A 456 -34.08 -5.31 5.11
N ASP A 457 -32.97 -4.68 4.71
CA ASP A 457 -32.95 -3.57 3.75
C ASP A 457 -32.93 -4.08 2.29
N GLU A 458 -32.74 -5.39 2.06
CA GLU A 458 -32.80 -6.01 0.72
C GLU A 458 -34.24 -6.19 0.22
N GLU A 459 -35.22 -6.31 1.12
CA GLU A 459 -36.64 -6.51 0.75
C GLU A 459 -37.31 -5.22 0.21
N ASP A 460 -36.70 -4.06 0.42
CA ASP A 460 -37.21 -2.74 0.00
C ASP A 460 -36.57 -2.21 -1.30
N CYS A 461 -35.64 -2.93 -1.94
CA CYS A 461 -34.92 -2.51 -3.15
C CYS A 461 -35.43 -3.12 -4.46
#